data_AF-A0A954FB91-F1
#
_entry.id   AF-A0A954FB91-F1
#
_cell.length_a   1.000
_cell.length_b   1.000
_cell.length_c   1.000
_cell.angle_alpha   90.00
_cell.angle_beta   90.00
_cell.angle_gamma   90.00
#
_symmetry.space_group_name_H-M   'P 1'
#
loop_
_entity.id
_entity.type
_entity.pdbx_description
1 polymer ?
#
loop_
_entity_poly.entity_id
_entity_poly.type
_entity_poly.pdbx_seq_one_letter_code
_entity_poly.pdbx_strand_id
1 'polypeptide(L)'
;MSKYSSGISTKLAGIAMLLLASTILAACGSPSAPPPTDSQKSDVAKKSVDDFVAAAKKKPKEAAQNLTILMESLDAYANEFEGPYIELRDAAKELLSLYQSSAAKDKIDAQLEVLQQKANSLASAN
;
A
#
# COMPACT_ATOMS: atom_id res chain seq x y z
N MET A 1 41.24 -64.66 -2.70
CA MET A 1 40.25 -63.95 -3.54
C MET A 1 40.96 -63.28 -4.71
N SER A 2 40.21 -63.09 -5.78
CA SER A 2 40.56 -63.03 -7.20
C SER A 2 41.50 -61.93 -7.71
N LYS A 3 42.09 -62.25 -8.87
CA LYS A 3 42.79 -61.40 -9.84
C LYS A 3 41.84 -60.56 -10.73
N TYR A 4 42.46 -59.74 -11.59
CA TYR A 4 42.01 -59.04 -12.83
C TYR A 4 41.60 -57.56 -12.64
N SER A 5 41.70 -56.64 -13.60
CA SER A 5 42.55 -56.33 -14.78
C SER A 5 41.82 -55.18 -15.52
N SER A 6 42.56 -54.18 -16.01
CA SER A 6 42.33 -53.36 -17.23
C SER A 6 41.01 -52.59 -17.52
N GLY A 7 41.16 -51.43 -18.18
CA GLY A 7 40.16 -50.77 -19.05
C GLY A 7 39.67 -49.42 -18.52
N ILE A 8 40.23 -48.27 -18.92
CA ILE A 8 39.89 -47.46 -20.11
C ILE A 8 38.38 -47.17 -20.25
N SER A 9 38.07 -45.88 -20.46
CA SER A 9 36.76 -45.28 -20.77
C SER A 9 36.02 -44.84 -19.50
N THR A 10 35.66 -43.58 -19.32
CA THR A 10 34.79 -42.88 -20.26
C THR A 10 34.87 -41.38 -19.99
N LYS A 11 35.29 -40.63 -21.01
CA LYS A 11 35.08 -39.18 -21.11
C LYS A 11 33.58 -38.88 -21.08
N LEU A 12 32.96 -38.68 -19.93
CA LEU A 12 31.54 -38.29 -19.91
C LEU A 12 31.03 -37.64 -18.61
N ALA A 13 31.90 -37.25 -17.68
CA ALA A 13 31.46 -36.63 -16.43
C ALA A 13 31.53 -35.08 -16.43
N GLY A 14 32.16 -34.47 -17.44
CA GLY A 14 32.44 -33.02 -17.45
C GLY A 14 31.47 -32.13 -18.21
N ILE A 15 30.45 -32.69 -18.88
CA ILE A 15 29.56 -31.93 -19.78
C ILE A 15 28.11 -31.83 -19.24
N ALA A 16 27.76 -32.57 -18.19
CA ALA A 16 26.40 -32.59 -17.66
C ALA A 16 26.06 -31.41 -16.72
N MET A 17 27.03 -30.60 -16.29
CA MET A 17 26.80 -29.53 -15.30
C MET A 17 26.59 -28.13 -15.90
N LEU A 18 26.68 -27.99 -17.23
CA LEU A 18 26.62 -26.69 -17.94
C LEU A 18 25.34 -26.49 -18.78
N LEU A 19 24.41 -27.45 -18.78
CA LEU A 19 23.18 -27.41 -19.59
C LEU A 19 21.87 -27.33 -18.78
N LEU A 20 21.95 -27.29 -17.46
CA LEU A 20 20.80 -27.14 -16.56
C LEU A 20 20.59 -25.70 -16.06
N ALA A 21 21.16 -24.72 -16.76
CA ALA A 21 21.12 -23.29 -16.39
C ALA A 21 20.29 -22.41 -17.36
N SER A 22 19.54 -22.99 -18.30
CA SER A 22 19.04 -22.22 -19.47
C SER A 22 17.53 -22.26 -19.74
N THR A 23 16.68 -22.78 -18.84
CA THR A 23 15.23 -22.91 -19.15
C THR A 23 14.24 -22.29 -18.16
N ILE A 24 14.70 -21.50 -17.19
CA ILE A 24 13.79 -20.65 -16.37
C ILE A 24 13.80 -19.19 -16.85
N LEU A 25 13.86 -18.99 -18.17
CA LEU A 25 13.64 -17.67 -18.79
C LEU A 25 12.38 -17.70 -19.65
N ALA A 26 11.28 -18.20 -19.08
CA ALA A 26 9.93 -17.95 -19.57
C ALA A 26 9.09 -17.48 -18.37
N ALA A 27 8.59 -16.25 -18.48
CA ALA A 27 7.94 -15.43 -17.44
C ALA A 27 8.93 -14.88 -16.39
N CYS A 28 9.10 -13.58 -16.18
CA CYS A 28 8.15 -12.49 -16.27
C CYS A 28 8.87 -11.29 -16.88
N GLY A 29 8.69 -11.07 -18.19
CA GLY A 29 8.76 -9.70 -18.68
C GLY A 29 7.60 -8.98 -18.02
N SER A 30 7.83 -8.35 -16.87
CA SER A 30 6.83 -7.50 -16.26
C SER A 30 6.46 -6.46 -17.33
N PRO A 31 5.24 -6.44 -17.87
CA PRO A 31 4.77 -5.17 -18.38
C PRO A 31 4.95 -4.22 -17.20
N SER A 32 5.68 -3.12 -17.41
CA SER A 32 5.59 -1.98 -16.49
C SER A 32 4.09 -1.80 -16.29
N ALA A 33 3.59 -2.17 -15.11
CA ALA A 33 2.18 -2.06 -14.82
C ALA A 33 1.86 -0.60 -15.14
N PRO A 34 0.85 -0.33 -15.99
CA PRO A 34 0.52 1.05 -16.30
C PRO A 34 0.34 1.79 -14.97
N PRO A 35 0.84 3.04 -14.85
CA PRO A 35 0.70 3.79 -13.63
C PRO A 35 -0.77 3.73 -13.18
N PRO A 36 -1.03 3.56 -11.88
CA PRO A 36 -2.39 3.39 -11.39
C PRO A 36 -3.25 4.54 -11.88
N THR A 37 -4.44 4.21 -12.39
CA THR A 37 -5.37 5.22 -12.89
C THR A 37 -5.81 6.12 -11.74
N ASP A 38 -6.28 7.33 -12.07
CA ASP A 38 -6.73 8.28 -11.05
C ASP A 38 -7.83 7.69 -10.16
N SER A 39 -8.74 6.89 -10.73
CA SER A 39 -9.76 6.15 -9.98
C SER A 39 -9.15 5.18 -8.95
N GLN A 40 -8.13 4.41 -9.32
CA GLN A 40 -7.45 3.47 -8.40
C GLN A 40 -6.76 4.21 -7.24
N LYS A 41 -6.23 5.41 -7.50
CA LYS A 41 -5.59 6.25 -6.48
C LYS A 41 -6.63 6.81 -5.50
N SER A 42 -7.76 7.30 -6.00
CA SER A 42 -8.86 7.77 -5.15
C SER A 42 -9.47 6.64 -4.32
N ASP A 43 -9.55 5.42 -4.85
CA ASP A 43 -10.03 4.25 -4.10
C ASP A 43 -9.09 3.87 -2.94
N VAL A 44 -7.77 3.93 -3.18
CA VAL A 44 -6.77 3.68 -2.12
C VAL A 44 -6.89 4.74 -1.02
N ALA A 45 -6.93 6.02 -1.39
CA ALA A 45 -7.07 7.12 -0.42
C ALA A 45 -8.37 7.00 0.40
N LYS A 46 -9.49 6.72 -0.28
CA LYS A 46 -10.79 6.47 0.36
C LYS A 46 -10.70 5.30 1.32
N LYS A 47 -10.13 4.17 0.90
CA LYS A 47 -10.01 2.98 1.73
C LYS A 47 -9.17 3.24 2.98
N SER A 48 -8.06 3.95 2.85
CA SER A 48 -7.23 4.35 4.00
C SER A 48 -8.02 5.20 5.01
N VAL A 49 -8.86 6.12 4.52
CA VAL A 49 -9.75 6.92 5.38
C VAL A 49 -10.84 6.08 6.02
N ASP A 50 -11.50 5.20 5.27
CA ASP A 50 -12.55 4.31 5.81
C ASP A 50 -12.00 3.38 6.91
N ASP A 51 -10.85 2.78 6.66
CA ASP A 51 -10.17 1.90 7.63
C ASP A 51 -9.77 2.70 8.89
N PHE A 52 -9.29 3.94 8.72
CA PHE A 52 -9.02 4.84 9.84
C PHE A 52 -10.29 5.19 10.63
N VAL A 53 -11.38 5.61 9.97
CA VAL A 53 -12.63 5.99 10.65
C VAL A 53 -13.21 4.81 11.42
N ALA A 54 -13.18 3.61 10.83
CA ALA A 54 -13.61 2.39 11.49
C ALA A 54 -12.74 2.06 12.71
N ALA A 55 -11.41 2.24 12.61
CA ALA A 55 -10.49 2.04 13.73
C ALA A 55 -10.69 3.11 14.82
N ALA A 56 -10.86 4.38 14.45
CA ALA A 56 -11.05 5.50 15.37
C ALA A 56 -12.34 5.35 16.20
N LYS A 57 -13.43 4.90 15.57
CA LYS A 57 -14.71 4.62 16.27
C LYS A 57 -14.58 3.46 17.28
N LYS A 58 -13.76 2.45 16.98
CA LYS A 58 -13.51 1.30 17.88
C LYS A 58 -12.51 1.62 18.98
N LYS A 59 -11.48 2.40 18.66
CA LYS A 59 -10.33 2.70 19.51
C LYS A 59 -10.00 4.21 19.50
N PRO A 60 -10.86 5.05 20.07
CA PRO A 60 -10.72 6.51 19.99
C PRO A 60 -9.43 7.03 20.65
N LYS A 61 -8.87 6.29 21.61
CA LYS A 61 -7.61 6.64 22.28
C LYS A 61 -6.38 6.49 21.37
N GLU A 62 -6.42 5.57 20.40
CA GLU A 62 -5.33 5.36 19.43
C GLU A 62 -5.52 6.23 18.17
N ALA A 63 -6.69 6.86 18.01
CA ALA A 63 -7.07 7.55 16.79
C ALA A 63 -6.14 8.72 16.44
N ALA A 64 -5.70 9.52 17.42
CA ALA A 64 -4.81 10.65 17.17
C ALA A 64 -3.45 10.21 16.57
N GLN A 65 -2.88 9.10 17.07
CA GLN A 65 -1.64 8.53 16.54
C GLN A 65 -1.86 7.97 15.14
N ASN A 66 -2.92 7.19 14.93
CA ASN A 66 -3.24 6.61 13.63
C ASN A 66 -3.54 7.70 12.57
N LEU A 67 -4.15 8.81 12.99
CA LEU A 67 -4.42 9.95 12.13
C LEU A 67 -3.12 10.63 11.67
N THR A 68 -2.10 10.68 12.53
CA THR A 68 -0.79 11.23 12.16
C THR A 68 -0.15 10.44 11.02
N ILE A 69 -0.23 9.10 11.09
CA ILE A 69 0.25 8.20 10.02
C ILE A 69 -0.57 8.40 8.73
N LEU A 70 -1.89 8.49 8.86
CA LEU A 70 -2.76 8.76 7.70
C LEU A 70 -2.42 10.12 7.07
N MET A 71 -2.14 11.15 7.87
CA MET A 71 -1.79 12.47 7.38
C MET A 71 -0.54 12.47 6.50
N GLU A 72 0.47 11.65 6.78
CA GLU A 72 1.65 11.53 5.91
C GLU A 72 1.26 11.13 4.47
N SER A 73 0.29 10.22 4.36
CA SER A 73 -0.25 9.79 3.06
C SER A 73 -1.12 10.88 2.42
N LEU A 74 -1.97 11.54 3.22
CA LEU A 74 -2.86 12.61 2.72
C LEU A 74 -2.09 13.86 2.28
N ASP A 75 -1.02 14.24 2.95
CA ASP A 75 -0.15 15.34 2.52
C ASP A 75 0.53 14.99 1.18
N ALA A 76 0.97 13.73 0.99
CA ALA A 76 1.52 13.28 -0.30
C ALA A 76 0.47 13.37 -1.42
N TYR A 77 -0.75 12.88 -1.18
CA TYR A 77 -1.84 12.96 -2.17
C TYR A 77 -2.25 14.41 -2.47
N ALA A 78 -2.32 15.28 -1.47
CA ALA A 78 -2.66 16.69 -1.66
C ALA A 78 -1.58 17.43 -2.49
N ASN A 79 -0.31 17.08 -2.32
CA ASN A 79 0.79 17.68 -3.08
C ASN A 79 0.85 17.15 -4.53
N GLU A 80 0.48 15.89 -4.78
CA GLU A 80 0.53 15.29 -6.12
C GLU A 80 -0.72 15.59 -6.96
N PHE A 81 -1.90 15.58 -6.35
CA PHE A 81 -3.19 15.64 -7.07
C PHE A 81 -3.98 16.94 -6.85
N GLU A 82 -3.63 17.71 -5.82
CA GLU A 82 -4.29 18.97 -5.48
C GLU A 82 -5.82 18.84 -5.32
N GLY A 83 -6.55 19.96 -5.41
CA GLY A 83 -8.02 20.01 -5.45
C GLY A 83 -8.70 19.27 -4.29
N PRO A 84 -9.55 18.25 -4.55
CA PRO A 84 -10.30 17.57 -3.50
C PRO A 84 -9.41 16.78 -2.52
N TYR A 85 -8.16 16.46 -2.89
CA TYR A 85 -7.20 15.85 -1.97
C TYR A 85 -6.66 16.86 -0.94
N ILE A 86 -6.57 18.14 -1.31
CA ILE A 86 -6.26 19.23 -0.36
C ILE A 86 -7.38 19.34 0.68
N GLU A 87 -8.63 19.30 0.23
CA GLU A 87 -9.78 19.36 1.13
C GLU A 87 -9.83 18.16 2.10
N LEU A 88 -9.50 16.96 1.62
CA LEU A 88 -9.44 15.77 2.45
C LEU A 88 -8.35 15.89 3.52
N ARG A 89 -7.15 16.35 3.13
CA ARG A 89 -6.04 16.61 4.05
C ARG A 89 -6.40 17.66 5.09
N ASP A 90 -7.05 18.75 4.68
CA ASP A 90 -7.39 19.84 5.59
C ASP A 90 -8.44 19.41 6.62
N ALA A 91 -9.42 18.59 6.22
CA ALA A 91 -10.35 17.97 7.17
C ALA A 91 -9.65 17.03 8.17
N ALA A 92 -8.63 16.29 7.72
CA ALA A 92 -7.81 15.45 8.60
C ALA A 92 -6.98 16.29 9.59
N LYS A 93 -6.43 17.43 9.14
CA LYS A 93 -5.73 18.40 10.01
C LYS A 93 -6.65 18.98 11.08
N GLU A 94 -7.88 19.34 10.70
CA GLU A 94 -8.89 19.78 11.66
C GLU A 94 -9.24 18.69 12.68
N LEU A 95 -9.42 17.44 12.23
CA LEU A 95 -9.65 16.31 13.12
C LEU A 95 -8.48 16.10 14.10
N LEU A 96 -7.24 16.24 13.64
CA LEU A 96 -6.06 16.13 14.50
C LEU A 96 -6.05 17.24 15.55
N SER A 97 -6.40 18.47 15.16
CA SER A 97 -6.55 19.60 16.08
C SER A 97 -7.61 19.33 17.16
N LEU A 98 -8.76 18.73 16.79
CA LEU A 98 -9.78 18.32 17.75
C LEU A 98 -9.27 17.28 18.74
N TYR A 99 -8.52 16.28 18.28
CA TYR A 99 -7.88 15.29 19.17
C TYR A 99 -6.87 15.95 20.11
N GLN A 100 -6.01 16.85 19.61
CA GLN A 100 -4.99 17.54 20.41
C GLN A 100 -5.60 18.50 21.44
N SER A 101 -6.71 19.16 21.08
CA SER A 101 -7.47 20.03 21.98
C SER A 101 -8.32 19.25 23.00
N SER A 102 -8.34 17.91 22.95
CA SER A 102 -9.25 17.08 23.75
C SER A 102 -10.71 17.52 23.60
N ALA A 103 -11.13 17.80 22.36
CA ALA A 103 -12.49 18.23 22.06
C ALA A 103 -13.52 17.17 22.49
N ALA A 104 -14.77 17.61 22.67
CA ALA A 104 -15.87 16.72 23.00
C ALA A 104 -16.02 15.62 21.94
N LYS A 105 -16.37 14.41 22.39
CA LYS A 105 -16.54 13.23 21.52
C LYS A 105 -17.47 13.51 20.35
N ASP A 106 -18.57 14.22 20.56
CA ASP A 106 -19.54 14.54 19.51
C ASP A 106 -18.93 15.39 18.38
N LYS A 107 -17.98 16.28 18.71
CA LYS A 107 -17.25 17.06 17.69
C LYS A 107 -16.28 16.20 16.90
N ILE A 108 -15.60 15.28 17.59
CA ILE A 108 -14.67 14.32 16.95
C ILE A 108 -15.46 13.39 16.02
N ASP A 109 -16.61 12.89 16.46
CA ASP A 109 -17.46 12.01 15.65
C ASP A 109 -18.01 12.76 14.42
N ALA A 110 -18.51 13.98 14.59
CA ALA A 110 -18.96 14.80 13.48
C ALA A 110 -17.84 15.06 12.47
N GLN A 111 -16.62 15.34 12.93
CA GLN A 111 -15.49 15.56 12.04
C GLN A 111 -15.01 14.26 11.37
N LEU A 112 -15.11 13.11 12.02
CA LEU A 112 -14.88 11.80 11.39
C LEU A 112 -15.87 11.55 10.24
N GLU A 113 -17.13 11.97 10.39
CA GLU A 113 -18.13 11.89 9.31
C GLU A 113 -17.80 12.84 8.15
N VAL A 114 -17.38 14.08 8.44
CA VAL A 114 -16.92 15.03 7.40
C VAL A 114 -15.72 14.45 6.63
N LEU A 115 -14.75 13.88 7.34
CA LEU A 115 -13.58 13.24 6.72
C LEU A 115 -13.99 12.09 5.80
N GLN A 116 -14.91 11.23 6.28
CA GLN A 116 -15.44 10.11 5.49
C GLN A 116 -16.23 10.60 4.27
N GLN A 117 -17.04 11.65 4.41
CA GLN A 117 -17.78 12.24 3.28
C GLN A 117 -16.84 12.77 2.20
N LYS A 118 -15.78 13.50 2.58
CA LYS A 118 -14.78 14.00 1.62
C LYS A 118 -14.06 12.85 0.90
N ALA A 119 -13.72 11.79 1.62
CA ALA A 119 -13.14 10.58 1.01
C ALA A 119 -14.11 9.90 0.03
N ASN A 120 -15.41 9.86 0.33
CA ASN A 120 -16.43 9.33 -0.58
C ASN A 120 -16.57 10.18 -1.85
N SER A 121 -16.44 11.50 -1.74
CA SER A 121 -16.49 12.42 -2.87
C SER A 121 -15.32 12.24 -3.83
N LEU A 122 -14.13 11.86 -3.35
CA LEU A 122 -12.97 11.57 -4.21
C LEU A 122 -13.24 10.44 -5.19
N ALA A 123 -13.81 9.32 -4.72
CA ALA A 123 -14.13 8.18 -5.57
C ALA A 123 -15.34 8.44 -6.50
N SER A 124 -16.11 9.50 -6.26
CA SER A 124 -17.27 9.87 -7.08
C SER A 124 -16.94 10.97 -8.11
N ALA A 125 -15.78 11.62 -7.98
CA ALA A 125 -15.34 12.72 -8.82
C ALA A 125 -14.47 12.26 -10.02
N ASN A 126 -14.06 10.97 -10.03
CA ASN A 126 -13.21 10.35 -11.04
C ASN A 126 -13.93 9.26 -11.83
#